data_AF-A0A6M8N0P5-F1
#
_entry.id   AF-A0A6M8N0P5-F1
#
_cell.length_a   1.000
_cell.length_b   1.000
_cell.length_c   1.000
_cell.angle_alpha   90.00
_cell.angle_beta   90.00
_cell.angle_gamma   90.00
#
_symmetry.space_group_name_H-M   'P 1'
#
loop_
_entity.id
_entity.type
_entity.pdbx_description
1 polymer ?
#
loop_
_entity_poly.entity_id
_entity_poly.type
_entity_poly.pdbx_seq_one_letter_code
_entity_poly.pdbx_strand_id
1 'polypeptide(L)'
;MTINLDENQIQEVRETYEKLKNIYENKSQMEILKKERENTIKEGIASICDLRDNEGNVDIKKVKMPLLIALLNEIFNEKENPKETEYSIMQDYRTALEGGEIEAELITSYLHCDEEIKATKNDIKSVFAEVSLLDNETCKALEELAKEYYKEIKQDKMIEAGFIKEKPIKDDSEYNELKENLEAILES
;
A
#
# COMPACT_ATOMS: atom_id res chain seq x y z
N MET A 1 -22.78 16.91 22.57
CA MET A 1 -21.93 18.11 22.55
C MET A 1 -22.70 19.17 21.78
N THR A 2 -23.20 20.22 22.45
CA THR A 2 -24.09 21.22 21.84
C THR A 2 -23.25 22.42 21.44
N ILE A 3 -23.17 22.71 20.14
CA ILE A 3 -22.40 23.85 19.63
C ILE A 3 -23.22 25.12 19.87
N ASN A 4 -22.67 26.08 20.61
CA ASN A 4 -23.32 27.36 20.89
C ASN A 4 -22.63 28.44 20.04
N LEU A 5 -23.24 28.80 18.91
CA LEU A 5 -22.73 29.81 17.98
C LEU A 5 -23.54 31.10 18.11
N ASP A 6 -22.88 32.25 18.01
CA ASP A 6 -23.56 33.55 17.88
C ASP A 6 -24.10 33.80 16.46
N GLU A 7 -24.88 34.86 16.28
CA GLU A 7 -25.52 35.17 14.98
C GLU A 7 -24.51 35.43 13.86
N ASN A 8 -23.36 36.04 14.15
CA ASN A 8 -22.32 36.29 13.15
C ASN A 8 -21.65 34.97 12.74
N GLN A 9 -21.36 34.10 13.70
CA GLN A 9 -20.81 32.76 13.44
C GLN A 9 -21.79 31.90 12.64
N ILE A 10 -23.10 31.97 12.93
CA ILE A 10 -24.12 31.27 12.14
C ILE A 10 -24.15 31.76 10.70
N GLN A 11 -24.04 33.08 10.48
CA GLN A 11 -24.02 33.66 9.14
C GLN A 11 -22.75 33.25 8.37
N GLU A 12 -21.58 33.30 9.01
CA GLU A 12 -20.31 32.87 8.40
C GLU A 12 -20.34 31.37 8.03
N VAL A 13 -20.92 30.52 8.87
CA VAL A 13 -21.11 29.09 8.58
C VAL A 13 -21.99 28.91 7.34
N ARG A 14 -23.10 29.63 7.21
CA ARG A 14 -23.99 29.55 6.05
C ARG A 14 -23.29 29.97 4.77
N GLU A 15 -22.60 31.11 4.79
CA GLU A 15 -21.87 31.61 3.62
C GLU A 15 -20.75 30.66 3.20
N THR A 16 -20.02 30.12 4.18
CA THR A 16 -18.97 29.12 3.93
C THR A 16 -19.54 27.85 3.33
N TYR A 17 -20.67 27.38 3.86
CA TYR A 17 -21.36 26.19 3.36
C TYR A 17 -21.83 26.37 1.90
N GLU A 18 -22.42 27.51 1.56
CA GLU A 18 -22.82 27.80 0.18
C GLU A 18 -21.62 27.90 -0.78
N LYS A 19 -20.51 28.51 -0.36
CA LYS A 19 -19.25 28.50 -1.14
C LYS A 19 -18.75 27.08 -1.39
N LEU A 20 -18.75 26.24 -0.35
CA LEU A 20 -18.34 24.84 -0.46
C LEU A 20 -19.26 24.06 -1.40
N LYS A 21 -20.58 24.25 -1.29
CA LYS A 21 -21.56 23.61 -2.17
C LYS A 21 -21.29 23.94 -3.64
N ASN A 22 -21.08 25.22 -3.97
CA ASN A 22 -20.75 25.65 -5.32
C ASN A 22 -19.43 25.03 -5.83
N ILE A 23 -18.41 24.94 -4.97
CA ILE A 23 -17.14 24.28 -5.31
C ILE A 23 -17.37 22.79 -5.62
N TYR A 24 -18.16 22.09 -4.82
CA TYR A 24 -18.45 20.67 -5.04
C TYR A 24 -19.33 20.41 -6.26
N GLU A 25 -20.29 21.29 -6.56
CA GLU A 25 -21.07 21.25 -7.80
C GLU A 25 -20.15 21.40 -9.02
N ASN A 26 -19.28 22.42 -9.03
CA ASN A 26 -18.31 22.61 -10.10
C ASN A 26 -17.34 21.43 -10.24
N LYS A 27 -16.85 20.89 -9.11
CA LYS A 27 -15.99 19.72 -9.10
C LYS A 27 -16.67 18.51 -9.76
N SER A 28 -17.92 18.23 -9.39
CA SER A 28 -18.64 17.08 -9.96
C SER A 28 -18.85 17.21 -11.48
N GLN A 29 -19.16 18.41 -11.98
CA GLN A 29 -19.22 18.68 -13.42
C GLN A 29 -17.88 18.44 -14.13
N MET A 30 -16.78 18.89 -13.53
CA MET A 30 -15.44 18.67 -14.10
C MET A 30 -15.02 17.20 -14.07
N GLU A 31 -15.43 16.43 -13.05
CA GLU A 31 -15.18 14.99 -12.99
C GLU A 31 -15.90 14.22 -14.10
N ILE A 32 -17.15 14.59 -14.40
CA ILE A 32 -17.91 14.04 -15.54
C ILE A 32 -17.20 14.37 -16.86
N LEU A 33 -16.91 15.64 -17.12
CA LEU A 33 -16.23 16.08 -18.34
C LEU A 33 -14.86 15.43 -18.51
N LYS A 34 -14.11 15.27 -17.42
CA LYS A 34 -12.84 14.56 -17.42
C LYS A 34 -13.03 13.10 -17.85
N LYS A 35 -14.06 12.42 -17.34
CA LYS A 35 -14.31 11.01 -17.65
C LYS A 35 -14.66 10.79 -19.12
N GLU A 36 -15.50 11.66 -19.67
CA GLU A 36 -15.85 11.65 -21.09
C GLU A 36 -14.60 11.82 -21.97
N ARG A 37 -13.79 12.85 -21.70
CA ARG A 37 -12.55 13.13 -22.43
C ARG A 37 -11.54 11.99 -22.31
N GLU A 38 -11.41 11.40 -21.12
CA GLU A 38 -10.55 10.24 -20.90
C GLU A 38 -10.94 9.07 -21.82
N ASN A 39 -12.23 8.77 -21.95
CA ASN A 39 -12.69 7.70 -22.82
C ASN A 39 -12.36 8.00 -24.29
N THR A 40 -12.63 9.21 -24.77
CA THR A 40 -12.29 9.62 -26.14
C THR A 40 -10.79 9.52 -26.43
N ILE A 41 -9.94 9.96 -25.50
CA ILE A 41 -8.49 9.84 -25.65
C ILE A 41 -8.07 8.36 -25.68
N LYS A 42 -8.63 7.52 -24.79
CA LYS A 42 -8.35 6.08 -24.80
C LYS A 42 -8.77 5.41 -26.10
N GLU A 43 -9.93 5.76 -26.65
CA GLU A 43 -10.37 5.23 -27.95
C GLU A 43 -9.38 5.59 -29.04
N GLY A 44 -8.93 6.86 -29.09
CA GLY A 44 -7.91 7.32 -30.01
C GLY A 44 -6.59 6.56 -29.87
N ILE A 45 -6.04 6.47 -28.66
CA ILE A 45 -4.77 5.76 -28.38
C ILE A 45 -4.90 4.27 -28.68
N ALA A 46 -5.96 3.61 -28.22
CA ALA A 46 -6.18 2.18 -28.48
C ALA A 46 -6.30 1.90 -29.98
N SER A 47 -6.97 2.76 -30.73
CA SER A 47 -7.07 2.63 -32.18
C SER A 47 -5.73 2.80 -32.88
N ILE A 48 -4.97 3.85 -32.53
CA ILE A 48 -3.66 4.17 -33.12
C ILE A 48 -2.60 3.11 -32.80
N CYS A 49 -2.59 2.61 -31.57
CA CYS A 49 -1.64 1.59 -31.10
C CYS A 49 -2.12 0.15 -31.37
N ASP A 50 -3.20 -0.02 -32.14
CA ASP A 50 -3.80 -1.31 -32.48
C ASP A 50 -4.08 -2.23 -31.27
N LEU A 51 -4.55 -1.64 -30.17
CA LEU A 51 -4.93 -2.37 -28.97
C LEU A 51 -6.32 -2.97 -29.16
N ARG A 52 -6.38 -4.22 -29.63
CA ARG A 52 -7.63 -4.95 -29.89
C ARG A 52 -7.98 -5.96 -28.81
N ASP A 53 -9.26 -6.25 -28.62
CA ASP A 53 -9.70 -7.42 -27.86
C ASP A 53 -9.52 -8.73 -28.67
N ASN A 54 -9.95 -9.86 -28.10
CA ASN A 54 -9.87 -11.17 -28.77
C ASN A 54 -10.80 -11.29 -29.99
N GLU A 55 -11.77 -10.38 -30.13
CA GLU A 55 -12.73 -10.33 -31.24
C GLU A 55 -12.28 -9.35 -32.34
N GLY A 56 -11.15 -8.64 -32.13
CA GLY A 56 -10.60 -7.68 -33.08
C GLY A 56 -11.15 -6.26 -32.94
N ASN A 57 -11.96 -5.96 -31.91
CA ASN A 57 -12.48 -4.62 -31.66
C ASN A 57 -11.48 -3.76 -30.88
N VAL A 58 -11.56 -2.42 -31.01
CA VAL A 58 -10.77 -1.49 -30.17
C VAL A 58 -11.04 -1.77 -28.68
N ASP A 59 -10.00 -2.03 -27.90
CA ASP A 59 -10.11 -2.26 -26.46
C ASP A 59 -9.46 -1.13 -25.65
N ILE A 60 -10.28 -0.17 -25.24
CA ILE A 60 -9.85 0.96 -24.42
C ILE A 60 -9.34 0.56 -23.04
N LYS A 61 -9.66 -0.65 -22.55
CA LYS A 61 -9.19 -1.14 -21.23
C LYS A 61 -7.72 -1.52 -21.27
N LYS A 62 -7.15 -1.75 -22.46
CA LYS A 62 -5.71 -1.99 -22.64
C LYS A 62 -4.87 -0.72 -22.50
N VAL A 63 -5.47 0.47 -22.63
CA VAL A 63 -4.77 1.75 -22.41
C VAL A 63 -4.47 1.95 -20.92
N LYS A 64 -3.18 2.05 -20.60
CA LYS A 64 -2.71 2.26 -19.22
C LYS A 64 -2.68 3.75 -18.87
N MET A 65 -3.75 4.23 -18.24
CA MET A 65 -3.87 5.65 -17.86
C MET A 65 -2.69 6.21 -17.08
N PRO A 66 -2.06 5.51 -16.12
CA PRO A 66 -0.90 6.05 -15.42
C PRO A 66 0.26 6.40 -16.35
N LEU A 67 0.53 5.58 -17.38
CA LEU A 67 1.57 5.85 -18.37
C LEU A 67 1.18 7.00 -19.29
N LEU A 68 -0.08 7.00 -19.75
CA LEU A 68 -0.59 8.07 -20.59
C LEU A 68 -0.57 9.43 -19.87
N ILE A 69 -0.96 9.49 -18.59
CA ILE A 69 -0.92 10.72 -17.80
C ILE A 69 0.51 11.21 -17.60
N ALA A 70 1.48 10.30 -17.38
CA ALA A 70 2.88 10.67 -17.28
C ALA A 70 3.36 11.33 -18.58
N LEU A 71 3.08 10.72 -19.73
CA LEU A 71 3.40 11.27 -21.05
C LEU A 71 2.66 12.58 -21.35
N LEU A 72 1.38 12.70 -20.99
CA LEU A 72 0.63 13.94 -21.18
C LEU A 72 1.24 15.09 -20.37
N ASN A 73 1.68 14.81 -19.14
CA ASN A 73 2.36 15.82 -18.31
C ASN A 73 3.74 16.18 -18.83
N GLU A 74 4.48 15.21 -19.37
CA GLU A 74 5.77 15.46 -20.00
C GLU A 74 5.64 16.32 -21.25
N ILE A 75 4.80 15.89 -22.19
CA ILE A 75 4.67 16.51 -23.50
C ILE A 75 3.98 17.88 -23.42
N PHE A 76 2.93 17.99 -22.61
CA PHE A 76 2.06 19.19 -22.61
C PHE A 76 2.21 20.08 -21.39
N ASN A 77 2.78 19.56 -20.29
CA ASN A 77 3.00 20.35 -19.07
C ASN A 77 4.49 20.48 -18.70
N GLU A 78 5.41 20.01 -19.57
CA GLU A 78 6.87 20.09 -19.40
C GLU A 78 7.34 19.56 -18.03
N LYS A 79 6.70 18.50 -17.54
CA LYS A 79 7.07 17.83 -16.28
C LYS A 79 7.96 16.63 -16.55
N GLU A 80 8.84 16.32 -15.61
CA GLU A 80 9.60 15.07 -15.64
C GLU A 80 8.64 13.86 -15.66
N ASN A 81 9.00 12.83 -16.44
CA ASN A 81 8.28 11.58 -16.52
C ASN A 81 8.88 10.55 -15.55
N PRO A 82 8.34 10.40 -14.33
CA PRO A 82 8.90 9.47 -13.34
C PRO A 82 8.86 8.01 -13.81
N LYS A 83 7.96 7.66 -14.74
CA LYS A 83 7.87 6.28 -15.26
C LYS A 83 9.01 5.95 -16.21
N GLU A 84 9.48 6.92 -16.98
CA GLU A 84 10.67 6.75 -17.80
C GLU A 84 11.94 6.67 -16.94
N THR A 85 12.06 7.55 -15.93
CA THR A 85 13.17 7.51 -14.97
C THR A 85 13.22 6.16 -14.23
N GLU A 86 12.09 5.65 -13.73
CA GLU A 86 11.99 4.33 -13.10
C GLU A 86 12.43 3.21 -14.06
N TYR A 87 12.00 3.25 -15.33
CA TYR A 87 12.38 2.25 -16.32
C TYR A 87 13.89 2.29 -16.63
N SER A 88 14.47 3.48 -16.78
CA SER A 88 15.91 3.64 -16.98
C SER A 88 16.71 3.03 -15.84
N ILE A 89 16.36 3.36 -14.59
CA ILE A 89 17.00 2.80 -13.39
C ILE A 89 16.86 1.26 -13.36
N MET A 90 15.71 0.74 -13.76
CA MET A 90 15.49 -0.71 -13.84
C MET A 90 16.39 -1.37 -14.88
N GLN A 91 16.67 -0.72 -16.02
CA GLN A 91 17.62 -1.23 -17.02
C GLN A 91 19.06 -1.20 -16.50
N ASP A 92 19.43 -0.18 -15.75
CA ASP A 92 20.74 -0.12 -15.09
C ASP A 92 20.91 -1.28 -14.10
N TYR A 93 19.90 -1.54 -13.27
CA TYR A 93 19.90 -2.66 -12.33
C TYR A 93 19.93 -4.01 -13.03
N ARG A 94 19.15 -4.17 -14.12
CA ARG A 94 19.20 -5.38 -14.95
C ARG A 94 20.60 -5.64 -15.45
N THR A 95 21.24 -4.61 -16.00
CA THR A 95 22.60 -4.71 -16.55
C THR A 95 23.60 -5.13 -15.47
N ALA A 96 23.51 -4.54 -14.27
CA ALA A 96 24.37 -4.92 -13.15
C ALA A 96 24.17 -6.38 -12.70
N LEU A 97 22.93 -6.86 -12.66
CA LEU A 97 22.59 -8.24 -12.29
C LEU A 97 23.03 -9.25 -13.36
N GLU A 98 22.86 -8.93 -14.64
CA GLU A 98 23.24 -9.78 -15.76
C GLU A 98 24.76 -9.75 -16.04
N GLY A 99 25.45 -8.69 -15.61
CA GLY A 99 26.90 -8.51 -15.78
C GLY A 99 27.78 -9.43 -14.94
N GLY A 100 27.20 -10.14 -13.95
CA GLY A 100 27.91 -11.12 -13.14
C GLY A 100 28.80 -10.55 -12.04
N GLU A 101 28.74 -9.24 -11.78
CA GLU A 101 29.47 -8.58 -10.68
C GLU A 101 28.86 -8.90 -9.31
N ILE A 102 27.59 -9.30 -9.27
CA ILE A 102 26.89 -9.76 -8.07
C ILE A 102 26.81 -11.28 -8.11
N GLU A 103 27.24 -11.94 -7.03
CA GLU A 103 27.27 -13.39 -6.93
C GLU A 103 25.86 -13.98 -7.08
N ALA A 104 25.69 -14.91 -8.04
CA ALA A 104 24.39 -15.54 -8.30
C ALA A 104 23.86 -16.29 -7.06
N GLU A 105 24.74 -16.90 -6.27
CA GLU A 105 24.39 -17.59 -5.03
C GLU A 105 23.76 -16.65 -4.01
N LEU A 106 24.28 -15.42 -3.86
CA LEU A 106 23.70 -14.41 -2.99
C LEU A 106 22.28 -14.02 -3.45
N ILE A 107 22.07 -13.85 -4.77
CA ILE A 107 20.77 -13.53 -5.34
C ILE A 107 19.77 -14.67 -5.08
N THR A 108 20.17 -15.92 -5.34
CA THR A 108 19.33 -17.10 -5.10
C THR A 108 19.00 -17.25 -3.61
N SER A 109 19.98 -17.06 -2.72
CA SER A 109 19.77 -17.11 -1.28
C SER A 109 18.80 -16.02 -0.81
N TYR A 110 18.94 -14.79 -1.31
CA TYR A 110 18.01 -13.70 -1.02
C TYR A 110 16.57 -14.03 -1.45
N LEU A 111 16.39 -14.54 -2.67
CA LEU A 111 15.07 -14.92 -3.18
C LEU A 111 14.45 -16.05 -2.35
N HIS A 112 15.24 -17.04 -1.94
CA HIS A 112 14.78 -18.11 -1.07
C HIS A 112 14.31 -17.56 0.30
N CYS A 113 15.07 -16.64 0.92
CA CYS A 113 14.62 -16.00 2.16
C CYS A 113 13.28 -15.25 1.99
N ASP A 114 13.08 -14.54 0.88
CA ASP A 114 11.82 -13.84 0.60
C ASP A 114 10.64 -14.81 0.43
N GLU A 115 10.86 -15.97 -0.20
CA GLU A 115 9.87 -17.03 -0.33
C GLU A 115 9.48 -17.64 1.03
N GLU A 116 10.45 -17.97 1.88
CA GLU A 116 10.21 -18.52 3.22
C GLU A 116 9.44 -17.52 4.12
N ILE A 117 9.80 -16.24 4.07
CA ILE A 117 9.08 -15.17 4.80
C ILE A 117 7.63 -15.08 4.32
N LYS A 118 7.38 -15.20 3.01
CA LYS A 118 6.01 -15.20 2.46
C LYS A 118 5.24 -16.47 2.84
N ALA A 119 5.91 -17.63 2.84
CA ALA A 119 5.32 -18.92 3.20
C ALA A 119 4.82 -18.94 4.65
N THR A 120 5.55 -18.26 5.56
CA THR A 120 5.19 -18.12 6.99
C THR A 120 3.74 -17.65 7.20
N LYS A 121 3.20 -16.81 6.30
CA LYS A 121 1.79 -16.37 6.39
C LYS A 121 0.80 -17.53 6.23
N ASN A 122 1.09 -18.49 5.37
CA ASN A 122 0.27 -19.67 5.19
C ASN A 122 0.46 -20.66 6.34
N ASP A 123 1.67 -20.78 6.87
CA ASP A 123 1.97 -21.64 8.03
C ASP A 123 1.24 -21.14 9.29
N ILE A 124 1.20 -19.82 9.53
CA ILE A 124 0.40 -19.26 10.62
C ILE A 124 -1.09 -19.61 10.44
N LYS A 125 -1.61 -19.52 9.21
CA LYS A 125 -3.01 -19.86 8.94
C LYS A 125 -3.30 -21.35 9.15
N SER A 126 -2.39 -22.24 8.78
CA SER A 126 -2.60 -23.68 8.97
C SER A 126 -2.63 -24.04 10.45
N VAL A 127 -1.79 -23.41 11.28
CA VAL A 127 -1.84 -23.58 12.75
C VAL A 127 -3.24 -23.27 13.30
N PHE A 128 -3.84 -22.14 12.92
CA PHE A 128 -5.20 -21.80 13.37
C PHE A 128 -6.30 -22.63 12.72
N ALA A 129 -6.06 -23.22 11.54
CA ALA A 129 -7.04 -24.10 10.89
C ALA A 129 -7.20 -25.46 11.59
N GLU A 130 -6.18 -25.89 12.34
CA GLU A 130 -6.21 -27.14 13.13
C GLU A 130 -6.85 -26.96 14.51
N VAL A 131 -7.15 -25.71 14.91
CA VAL A 131 -7.78 -25.40 16.20
C VAL A 131 -9.27 -25.74 16.16
N SER A 132 -9.69 -26.65 17.03
CA SER A 132 -11.08 -27.13 17.12
C SER A 132 -11.81 -26.75 18.42
N LEU A 133 -11.08 -26.29 19.44
CA LEU A 133 -11.59 -26.08 20.79
C LEU A 133 -11.63 -24.61 21.23
N LEU A 134 -10.88 -23.73 20.57
CA LEU A 134 -10.85 -22.30 20.91
C LEU A 134 -11.86 -21.55 20.05
N ASP A 135 -12.51 -20.56 20.65
CA ASP A 135 -13.35 -19.63 19.90
C ASP A 135 -12.50 -18.64 19.09
N ASN A 136 -13.17 -17.92 18.18
CA ASN A 136 -12.53 -16.99 17.27
C ASN A 136 -11.93 -15.75 17.99
N GLU A 137 -12.48 -15.35 19.12
CA GLU A 137 -11.96 -14.21 19.89
C GLU A 137 -10.63 -14.59 20.55
N THR A 138 -10.56 -15.79 21.11
CA THR A 138 -9.35 -16.38 21.69
C THR A 138 -8.27 -16.60 20.64
N CYS A 139 -8.60 -17.15 19.47
CA CYS A 139 -7.63 -17.30 18.37
C CYS A 139 -7.06 -15.95 17.91
N LYS A 140 -7.88 -14.90 17.83
CA LYS A 140 -7.42 -13.55 17.47
C LYS A 140 -6.49 -12.97 18.54
N ALA A 141 -6.83 -13.14 19.82
CA ALA A 141 -5.97 -12.69 20.92
C ALA A 141 -4.60 -13.36 20.87
N LEU A 142 -4.56 -14.68 20.61
CA LEU A 142 -3.32 -15.43 20.42
C LEU A 142 -2.51 -14.96 19.19
N GLU A 143 -3.18 -14.68 18.08
CA GLU A 143 -2.51 -14.15 16.88
C GLU A 143 -1.87 -12.78 17.15
N GLU A 144 -2.55 -11.89 17.87
CA GLU A 144 -2.00 -10.59 18.26
C GLU A 144 -0.83 -10.73 19.23
N LEU A 145 -0.93 -11.57 20.27
CA LEU A 145 0.17 -11.86 21.18
C LEU A 145 1.41 -12.36 20.42
N ALA A 146 1.23 -13.31 19.50
CA ALA A 146 2.33 -13.85 18.68
C ALA A 146 2.96 -12.79 17.76
N LYS A 147 2.17 -11.87 17.20
CA LYS A 147 2.69 -10.74 16.41
C LYS A 147 3.54 -9.80 17.25
N GLU A 148 3.20 -9.59 18.51
CA GLU A 148 3.96 -8.73 19.41
C GLU A 148 5.27 -9.37 19.84
N TYR A 149 5.22 -10.64 20.23
CA TYR A 149 6.44 -11.42 20.44
C TYR A 149 7.37 -11.40 19.22
N TYR A 150 6.82 -11.52 18.00
CA TYR A 150 7.61 -11.39 16.78
C TYR A 150 8.24 -9.99 16.61
N LYS A 151 7.52 -8.90 16.94
CA LYS A 151 8.08 -7.54 16.86
C LYS A 151 9.28 -7.38 17.79
N GLU A 152 9.18 -7.89 19.01
CA GLU A 152 10.25 -7.84 20.02
C GLU A 152 11.48 -8.62 19.54
N ILE A 153 11.32 -9.90 19.20
CA ILE A 153 12.44 -10.73 18.73
C ILE A 153 13.05 -10.17 17.44
N LYS A 154 12.23 -9.66 16.51
CA LYS A 154 12.74 -9.08 15.27
C LYS A 154 13.61 -7.86 15.57
N GLN A 155 13.18 -7.01 16.49
CA GLN A 155 13.95 -5.84 16.89
C GLN A 155 15.28 -6.25 17.52
N ASP A 156 15.26 -7.17 18.47
CA ASP A 156 16.47 -7.67 19.14
C ASP A 156 17.44 -8.28 18.13
N LYS A 157 16.97 -9.18 17.27
CA LYS A 157 17.80 -9.79 16.21
C LYS A 157 18.37 -8.77 15.23
N MET A 158 17.63 -7.70 14.91
CA MET A 158 18.11 -6.62 14.04
C MET A 158 19.17 -5.74 14.72
N ILE A 159 19.08 -5.56 16.04
CA ILE A 159 20.09 -4.87 16.85
C ILE A 159 21.35 -5.74 16.94
N GLU A 160 21.20 -7.02 17.29
CA GLU A 160 22.30 -8.01 17.38
C GLU A 160 23.06 -8.14 16.05
N ALA A 161 22.33 -8.16 14.94
CA ALA A 161 22.92 -8.20 13.60
C ALA A 161 23.51 -6.85 13.13
N GLY A 162 23.34 -5.77 13.92
CA GLY A 162 23.91 -4.45 13.64
C GLY A 162 23.16 -3.63 12.58
N PHE A 163 21.95 -4.04 12.19
CA PHE A 163 21.15 -3.33 11.18
C PHE A 163 20.44 -2.10 11.73
N ILE A 164 20.11 -2.06 13.02
CA ILE A 164 19.45 -0.93 13.68
C ILE A 164 20.08 -0.60 15.04
N LYS A 165 19.94 0.65 15.48
CA LYS A 165 20.36 1.09 16.82
C LYS A 165 19.23 0.87 17.82
N GLU A 166 19.61 0.53 19.04
CA GLU A 166 18.71 0.39 20.18
C GLU A 166 17.89 1.67 20.39
N LYS A 167 16.57 1.53 20.48
CA LYS A 167 15.65 2.62 20.84
C LYS A 167 15.06 2.35 22.22
N PRO A 168 14.78 3.39 23.02
CA PRO A 168 14.12 3.22 24.30
C PRO A 168 12.71 2.65 24.11
N ILE A 169 12.35 1.68 24.94
CA ILE A 169 11.03 1.03 24.97
C ILE A 169 9.97 2.07 25.36
N LYS A 170 8.84 2.13 24.64
CA LYS A 170 7.68 2.94 25.02
C LYS A 170 6.79 2.14 25.97
N ASP A 171 6.30 2.82 26.99
CA ASP A 171 5.46 2.29 28.06
C ASP A 171 3.99 2.20 27.60
N ASP A 172 3.44 0.99 27.44
CA ASP A 172 2.03 0.68 27.12
C ASP A 172 1.44 -0.30 28.17
N SER A 173 1.21 0.22 29.37
CA SER A 173 0.91 -0.57 30.59
C SER A 173 -0.36 -1.44 30.54
N GLU A 174 -1.41 -1.05 29.80
CA GLU A 174 -2.67 -1.83 29.75
C GLU A 174 -2.57 -3.08 28.86
N TYR A 175 -1.72 -3.06 27.83
CA TYR A 175 -1.46 -4.25 27.00
C TYR A 175 -0.60 -5.27 27.75
N ASN A 176 0.36 -4.78 28.55
CA ASN A 176 1.27 -5.61 29.32
C ASN A 176 0.55 -6.50 30.36
N GLU A 177 -0.54 -6.02 30.99
CA GLU A 177 -1.32 -6.85 31.93
C GLU A 177 -2.02 -8.04 31.25
N LEU A 178 -2.50 -7.87 30.01
CA LEU A 178 -3.12 -8.98 29.26
C LEU A 178 -2.05 -9.97 28.76
N LYS A 179 -0.88 -9.45 28.37
CA LYS A 179 0.30 -10.21 27.96
C LYS A 179 0.84 -11.09 29.09
N GLU A 180 1.05 -10.53 30.29
CA GLU A 180 1.57 -11.25 31.46
C GLU A 180 0.67 -12.43 31.86
N ASN A 181 -0.66 -12.25 31.78
CA ASN A 181 -1.61 -13.33 32.09
C ASN A 181 -1.56 -14.48 31.07
N LEU A 182 -1.30 -14.18 29.79
CA LEU A 182 -1.18 -15.21 28.74
C LEU A 182 0.19 -15.91 28.78
N GLU A 183 1.27 -15.18 29.03
CA GLU A 183 2.63 -15.73 29.20
C GLU A 183 2.70 -16.69 30.40
N ALA A 184 2.11 -16.31 31.55
CA ALA A 184 2.07 -17.15 32.74
C ALA A 184 1.34 -18.49 32.53
N ILE A 185 0.42 -18.58 31.57
CA ILE A 185 -0.31 -19.81 31.22
C ILE A 185 0.51 -20.68 30.24
N LEU A 186 1.34 -20.08 29.40
CA LEU A 186 2.13 -20.80 28.39
C LEU A 186 3.44 -21.38 28.94
N GLU A 187 3.97 -20.85 30.05
CA GLU A 187 5.20 -21.31 30.71
C GLU A 187 4.98 -22.35 31.82
N SER A 188 3.72 -22.72 32.13
CA SER A 188 3.35 -23.74 33.13
C SER A 188 3.15 -25.13 32.54
#